data_AF-A0A1H5ZMW7-F1
#
_entry.id   AF-A0A1H5ZMW7-F1
#
_cell.length_a   1.000
_cell.length_b   1.000
_cell.length_c   1.000
_cell.angle_alpha   90.00
_cell.angle_beta   90.00
_cell.angle_gamma   90.00
#
_symmetry.space_group_name_H-M   'P 1'
#
loop_
_entity.id
_entity.type
_entity.pdbx_description
1 polymer ?
#
loop_
_entity_poly.entity_id
_entity_poly.type
_entity_poly.pdbx_seq_one_letter_code
_entity_poly.pdbx_strand_id
1 'polypeptide(L)'
;MTDEREITLTINGTERTLEVEPRRLLVHAIREDLDMTGTHIGCDTGNCGACTVLRDGEPIKSCMMFATQADGSEIMTVEGMEDLPEAGEELHPLQEGFHEEHGLQCGYCTPGMLMSGKALLDENPDPDEGEIRDAISGNLCRCTGYQNIVRSIEYAAERLDEKAAADGGTVAESSGDSPVAGDGDSANAADPTRAPTATEEAAAGEFDCGVENCCGGPASDATHVEGADPQFERVPEEGDDHGTGRSDGGGTEEADDQ
;
A
#
# COMPACT_ATOMS: atom_id res chain seq x y z
N MET A 1 -8.42 39.02 6.34
CA MET A 1 -9.50 38.38 5.58
C MET A 1 -8.80 37.33 4.77
N THR A 2 -9.03 36.07 5.07
CA THR A 2 -8.57 35.02 4.17
C THR A 2 -9.58 34.98 3.03
N ASP A 3 -9.11 35.20 1.80
CA ASP A 3 -9.98 35.14 0.62
C ASP A 3 -10.35 33.67 0.38
N GLU A 4 -11.52 33.26 0.88
CA GLU A 4 -12.10 31.94 0.63
C GLU A 4 -12.72 31.87 -0.77
N ARG A 5 -12.73 30.67 -1.35
CA ARG A 5 -13.31 30.39 -2.66
C ARG A 5 -14.32 29.26 -2.54
N GLU A 6 -15.49 29.48 -3.10
CA GLU A 6 -16.47 28.42 -3.32
C GLU A 6 -15.97 27.50 -4.44
N ILE A 7 -16.04 26.19 -4.20
CA ILE A 7 -15.77 25.12 -5.16
C ILE A 7 -16.87 24.08 -5.09
N THR A 8 -17.14 23.40 -6.19
CA THR A 8 -18.08 22.29 -6.26
C THR A 8 -17.38 21.08 -6.87
N LEU A 9 -17.41 19.94 -6.19
CA LEU A 9 -16.84 18.69 -6.66
C LEU A 9 -17.82 17.54 -6.43
N THR A 10 -17.68 16.45 -7.19
CA THR A 10 -18.41 15.21 -6.92
C THR A 10 -17.48 14.30 -6.13
N ILE A 11 -17.84 13.91 -4.91
CA ILE A 11 -17.04 12.96 -4.12
C ILE A 11 -17.87 11.71 -3.82
N ASN A 12 -17.35 10.54 -4.17
CA ASN A 12 -18.03 9.24 -4.03
C ASN A 12 -19.47 9.30 -4.58
N GLY A 13 -19.62 9.80 -5.82
CA GLY A 13 -20.91 9.95 -6.51
C GLY A 13 -21.84 11.05 -5.98
N THR A 14 -21.45 11.79 -4.93
CA THR A 14 -22.27 12.86 -4.33
C THR A 14 -21.65 14.25 -4.57
N GLU A 15 -22.41 15.16 -5.18
CA GLU A 15 -22.00 16.55 -5.34
C GLU A 15 -21.90 17.28 -3.99
N ARG A 16 -20.80 18.00 -3.76
CA ARG A 16 -20.52 18.78 -2.56
C ARG A 16 -19.95 20.13 -2.94
N THR A 17 -20.47 21.18 -2.29
CA THR A 17 -19.95 22.55 -2.40
C THR A 17 -19.27 22.95 -1.10
N LEU A 18 -18.07 23.52 -1.20
CA LEU A 18 -17.22 23.91 -0.06
C LEU A 18 -16.70 25.33 -0.26
N GLU A 19 -16.54 26.07 0.83
CA GLU A 19 -15.76 27.31 0.87
C GLU A 19 -14.36 26.99 1.42
N VAL A 20 -13.31 27.20 0.61
CA VAL A 20 -11.94 26.83 0.98
C VAL A 20 -10.94 27.96 0.72
N GLU A 21 -9.92 28.07 1.56
CA GLU A 21 -8.77 28.92 1.26
C GLU A 21 -8.01 28.40 0.01
N PRO A 22 -7.48 29.26 -0.87
CA PRO A 22 -6.74 28.83 -2.07
C PRO A 22 -5.55 27.90 -1.81
N ARG A 23 -4.97 27.96 -0.61
CA ARG A 23 -3.85 27.13 -0.16
C ARG A 23 -4.27 25.81 0.49
N ARG A 24 -5.57 25.60 0.71
CA ARG A 24 -6.10 24.37 1.30
C ARG A 24 -5.73 23.21 0.39
N LEU A 25 -5.00 22.21 0.91
CA LEU A 25 -4.73 20.99 0.15
C LEU A 25 -5.99 20.13 0.10
N LEU A 26 -6.17 19.40 -0.99
CA LEU A 26 -7.31 18.52 -1.21
C LEU A 26 -7.42 17.47 -0.09
N VAL A 27 -6.28 16.90 0.35
CA VAL A 27 -6.27 15.94 1.47
C VAL A 27 -6.88 16.50 2.75
N HIS A 28 -6.66 17.79 3.04
CA HIS A 28 -7.22 18.42 4.22
C HIS A 28 -8.69 18.74 4.03
N ALA A 29 -9.11 19.18 2.84
CA ALA A 29 -10.52 19.40 2.54
C ALA A 29 -11.35 18.12 2.68
N ILE A 30 -10.85 17.01 2.15
CA ILE A 30 -11.50 15.68 2.28
C ILE A 30 -11.62 15.28 3.76
N ARG A 31 -10.54 15.41 4.53
CA ARG A 31 -10.50 14.91 5.92
C ARG A 31 -11.23 15.78 6.93
N GLU A 32 -11.12 17.09 6.79
CA GLU A 32 -11.51 18.05 7.84
C GLU A 32 -12.75 18.86 7.46
N ASP A 33 -13.00 19.10 6.17
CA ASP A 33 -14.18 19.85 5.72
C ASP A 33 -15.34 18.92 5.31
N LEU A 34 -15.01 17.73 4.79
CA LEU A 34 -15.97 16.70 4.39
C LEU A 34 -16.08 15.53 5.39
N ASP A 35 -15.28 15.54 6.46
CA ASP A 35 -15.21 14.49 7.49
C ASP A 35 -14.94 13.06 6.96
N MET A 36 -14.33 12.93 5.76
CA MET A 36 -13.96 11.67 5.13
C MET A 36 -12.52 11.31 5.51
N THR A 37 -12.38 10.58 6.61
CA THR A 37 -11.09 10.43 7.31
C THR A 37 -10.25 9.23 6.86
N GLY A 38 -10.73 8.41 5.94
CA GLY A 38 -10.02 7.26 5.39
C GLY A 38 -8.80 7.65 4.55
N THR A 39 -8.83 8.79 3.86
CA THR A 39 -7.65 9.30 3.15
C THR A 39 -6.61 9.79 4.17
N HIS A 40 -5.40 9.24 4.20
CA HIS A 40 -4.42 9.50 5.27
C HIS A 40 -3.25 10.41 4.84
N ILE A 41 -2.56 11.01 5.83
CA ILE A 41 -1.37 11.84 5.61
C ILE A 41 -0.15 11.17 6.24
N GLY A 42 0.63 10.45 5.44
CA GLY A 42 1.83 9.73 5.91
C GLY A 42 3.16 10.48 5.72
N CYS A 43 3.17 11.56 4.93
CA CYS A 43 4.35 12.40 4.69
C CYS A 43 3.94 13.81 4.25
N ASP A 44 4.92 14.70 4.10
CA ASP A 44 4.81 16.10 3.67
C ASP A 44 5.47 16.38 2.30
N THR A 45 5.99 15.34 1.64
CA THR A 45 6.81 15.45 0.42
C THR A 45 6.23 14.70 -0.78
N GLY A 46 5.00 14.18 -0.66
CA GLY A 46 4.34 13.45 -1.75
C GLY A 46 4.93 12.06 -2.03
N ASN A 47 5.73 11.49 -1.15
CA ASN A 47 6.37 10.19 -1.39
C ASN A 47 5.50 9.00 -1.00
N CYS A 48 4.78 9.05 0.14
CA CYS A 48 4.21 7.85 0.76
C CYS A 48 2.94 7.26 0.13
N GLY A 49 2.16 8.02 -0.65
CA GLY A 49 0.91 7.52 -1.27
C GLY A 49 -0.25 7.21 -0.30
N ALA A 50 -0.12 7.46 1.01
CA ALA A 50 -1.23 7.23 1.95
C ALA A 50 -2.46 8.12 1.69
N CYS A 51 -2.26 9.21 0.94
CA CYS A 51 -3.28 10.19 0.56
C CYS A 51 -3.81 9.97 -0.87
N THR A 52 -3.53 8.81 -1.48
CA THR A 52 -4.02 8.52 -2.84
C THR A 52 -5.54 8.47 -2.86
N VAL A 53 -6.11 9.20 -3.81
CA VAL A 53 -7.53 9.22 -4.18
C VAL A 53 -7.59 9.13 -5.71
N LEU A 54 -8.73 8.77 -6.27
CA LEU A 54 -8.93 8.89 -7.72
C LEU A 54 -9.52 10.26 -8.03
N ARG A 55 -8.95 10.94 -9.03
CA ARG A 55 -9.52 12.16 -9.61
C ARG A 55 -9.82 11.87 -11.07
N ASP A 56 -11.09 11.94 -11.45
CA ASP A 56 -11.55 11.65 -12.80
C ASP A 56 -11.09 10.24 -13.28
N GLY A 57 -11.02 9.28 -12.35
CA GLY A 57 -10.55 7.91 -12.58
C GLY A 57 -9.02 7.72 -12.40
N GLU A 58 -8.23 8.79 -12.33
CA GLU A 58 -6.78 8.72 -12.28
C GLU A 58 -6.26 8.81 -10.82
N PRO A 59 -5.31 7.95 -10.39
CA PRO A 59 -4.78 7.98 -9.05
C PRO A 59 -3.86 9.20 -8.84
N ILE A 60 -4.21 10.06 -7.88
CA ILE A 60 -3.42 11.25 -7.53
C ILE A 60 -3.15 11.32 -6.03
N LYS A 61 -2.03 11.94 -5.66
CA LYS A 61 -1.68 12.21 -4.26
C LYS A 61 -2.35 13.52 -3.83
N SER A 62 -3.45 13.41 -3.08
CA SER A 62 -4.28 14.56 -2.69
C SER A 62 -3.54 15.60 -1.83
N CYS A 63 -2.41 15.23 -1.20
CA CYS A 63 -1.56 16.19 -0.48
C CYS A 63 -0.73 17.11 -1.38
N MET A 64 -0.65 16.83 -2.68
CA MET A 64 0.10 17.63 -3.68
C MET A 64 -0.82 18.43 -4.62
N MET A 65 -2.12 18.50 -4.29
CA MET A 65 -3.12 19.25 -5.04
C MET A 65 -3.86 20.19 -4.09
N PHE A 66 -4.14 21.43 -4.51
CA PHE A 66 -5.03 22.32 -3.78
C PHE A 66 -6.50 21.94 -4.01
N ALA A 67 -7.35 22.09 -3.00
CA ALA A 67 -8.79 21.85 -3.11
C ALA A 67 -9.42 22.69 -4.24
N THR A 68 -8.94 23.92 -4.44
CA THR A 68 -9.38 24.78 -5.55
C THR A 68 -9.06 24.26 -6.95
N GLN A 69 -8.13 23.33 -7.10
CA GLN A 69 -7.84 22.68 -8.37
C GLN A 69 -8.76 21.48 -8.64
N ALA A 70 -9.44 20.97 -7.60
CA ALA A 70 -10.40 19.87 -7.71
C ALA A 70 -11.82 20.37 -8.05
N ASP A 71 -12.02 21.69 -8.21
CA ASP A 71 -13.28 22.27 -8.63
C ASP A 71 -13.76 21.66 -9.97
N GLY A 72 -15.01 21.22 -9.99
CA GLY A 72 -15.64 20.50 -11.10
C GLY A 72 -15.15 19.07 -11.34
N SER A 73 -14.23 18.53 -10.54
CA SER A 73 -13.69 17.17 -10.71
C SER A 73 -14.53 16.12 -9.99
N GLU A 74 -14.43 14.87 -10.44
CA GLU A 74 -14.92 13.70 -9.71
C GLU A 74 -13.80 13.12 -8.85
N ILE A 75 -14.06 12.95 -7.55
CA ILE A 75 -13.13 12.42 -6.57
C ILE A 75 -13.69 11.12 -6.00
N MET A 76 -12.87 10.08 -5.97
CA MET A 76 -13.18 8.84 -5.28
C MET A 76 -12.19 8.58 -4.15
N THR A 77 -12.72 8.28 -2.97
CA THR A 77 -11.96 7.88 -1.79
C THR A 77 -12.33 6.45 -1.39
N VAL A 78 -11.63 5.89 -0.40
CA VAL A 78 -11.88 4.52 0.08
C VAL A 78 -13.30 4.34 0.62
N GLU A 79 -13.90 5.38 1.17
CA GLU A 79 -15.26 5.38 1.69
C GLU A 79 -16.31 5.13 0.61
N GLY A 80 -16.03 5.48 -0.66
CA GLY A 80 -16.95 5.24 -1.77
C GLY A 80 -16.89 3.83 -2.37
N MET A 81 -16.00 2.95 -1.88
CA MET A 81 -15.82 1.61 -2.49
C MET A 81 -17.01 0.69 -2.24
N GLU A 82 -17.74 0.85 -1.14
CA GLU A 82 -18.91 0.02 -0.82
C GLU A 82 -20.10 0.29 -1.75
N ASP A 83 -20.18 1.49 -2.31
CA ASP A 83 -21.25 1.89 -3.23
C ASP A 83 -20.95 1.52 -4.68
N LEU A 84 -19.79 0.92 -4.96
CA LEU A 84 -19.40 0.51 -6.30
C LEU A 84 -20.25 -0.69 -6.79
N PRO A 85 -20.59 -0.73 -8.09
CA PRO A 85 -21.35 -1.84 -8.66
C PRO A 85 -20.76 -3.23 -8.35
N GLU A 86 -19.43 -3.33 -8.32
CA GLU A 86 -18.69 -4.58 -8.10
C GLU A 86 -18.76 -5.08 -6.65
N ALA A 87 -19.10 -4.21 -5.68
CA ALA A 87 -19.23 -4.56 -4.26
C ALA A 87 -20.51 -5.38 -3.98
N GLY A 88 -21.63 -5.04 -4.62
CA GLY A 88 -22.92 -5.71 -4.42
C GLY A 88 -23.48 -5.51 -3.00
N GLU A 89 -23.85 -6.60 -2.32
CA GLU A 89 -24.25 -6.58 -0.89
C GLU A 89 -23.05 -6.80 0.06
N GLU A 90 -21.84 -6.91 -0.49
CA GLU A 90 -20.61 -7.27 0.21
C GLU A 90 -19.53 -6.19 0.03
N LEU A 91 -18.30 -6.48 0.45
CA LEU A 91 -17.15 -5.62 0.21
C LEU A 91 -16.76 -5.63 -1.27
N HIS A 92 -16.16 -4.54 -1.74
CA HIS A 92 -15.50 -4.53 -3.04
C HIS A 92 -14.41 -5.63 -3.08
N PRO A 93 -14.20 -6.37 -4.18
CA PRO A 93 -13.21 -7.46 -4.25
C PRO A 93 -11.79 -7.10 -3.79
N LEU A 94 -11.34 -5.86 -4.03
CA LEU A 94 -10.10 -5.34 -3.43
C LEU A 94 -10.12 -5.31 -1.90
N GLN A 95 -11.21 -4.84 -1.28
CA GLN A 95 -11.33 -4.82 0.18
C GLN A 95 -11.38 -6.25 0.74
N GLU A 96 -12.09 -7.16 0.07
CA GLU A 96 -12.15 -8.60 0.40
C GLU A 96 -10.75 -9.23 0.30
N GLY A 97 -10.03 -9.04 -0.81
CA GLY A 97 -8.67 -9.57 -0.99
C GLY A 97 -7.68 -9.05 0.04
N PHE A 98 -7.77 -7.78 0.44
CA PHE A 98 -6.95 -7.23 1.54
C PHE A 98 -7.26 -7.89 2.89
N HIS A 99 -8.50 -8.31 3.12
CA HIS A 99 -8.89 -9.06 4.31
C HIS A 99 -8.37 -10.49 4.27
N GLU A 100 -8.71 -11.24 3.22
CA GLU A 100 -8.41 -12.68 3.09
C GLU A 100 -6.90 -12.94 3.03
N GLU A 101 -6.16 -12.19 2.21
CA GLU A 101 -4.73 -12.37 2.02
C GLU A 101 -3.87 -11.69 3.09
N HIS A 102 -4.50 -11.11 4.12
CA HIS A 102 -3.82 -10.35 5.17
C HIS A 102 -2.94 -9.23 4.55
N GLY A 103 -3.50 -8.50 3.60
CA GLY A 103 -2.89 -7.39 2.86
C GLY A 103 -2.72 -6.12 3.70
N LEU A 104 -3.18 -6.10 4.96
CA LEU A 104 -2.99 -5.00 5.91
C LEU A 104 -2.60 -5.48 7.32
N GLN A 105 -2.01 -4.56 8.08
CA GLN A 105 -1.75 -4.73 9.51
C GLN A 105 -2.21 -3.48 10.28
N CYS A 106 -1.40 -2.41 10.33
CA CYS A 106 -1.79 -1.17 11.00
C CYS A 106 -2.93 -0.41 10.29
N GLY A 107 -3.24 -0.77 9.05
CA GLY A 107 -4.31 -0.17 8.24
C GLY A 107 -3.99 1.21 7.65
N TYR A 108 -2.87 1.85 8.01
CA TYR A 108 -2.65 3.26 7.67
C TYR A 108 -2.41 3.50 6.16
N CYS A 109 -1.66 2.63 5.48
CA CYS A 109 -1.43 2.76 4.04
C CYS A 109 -2.58 2.18 3.19
N THR A 110 -3.47 1.41 3.81
CA THR A 110 -4.47 0.58 3.12
C THR A 110 -5.42 1.39 2.23
N PRO A 111 -5.98 2.53 2.67
CA PRO A 111 -6.85 3.35 1.82
C PRO A 111 -6.19 3.77 0.51
N GLY A 112 -4.96 4.29 0.57
CA GLY A 112 -4.23 4.67 -0.63
C GLY A 112 -3.87 3.47 -1.51
N MET A 113 -3.53 2.33 -0.90
CA MET A 113 -3.25 1.09 -1.64
C MET A 113 -4.47 0.58 -2.39
N LEU A 114 -5.66 0.63 -1.76
CA LEU A 114 -6.92 0.23 -2.40
C LEU A 114 -7.25 1.14 -3.59
N MET A 115 -7.03 2.46 -3.47
CA MET A 115 -7.24 3.39 -4.58
C MET A 115 -6.26 3.11 -5.75
N SER A 116 -4.97 2.91 -5.47
CA SER A 116 -3.99 2.55 -6.51
C SER A 116 -4.31 1.20 -7.16
N GLY A 117 -4.70 0.20 -6.36
CA GLY A 117 -5.11 -1.12 -6.86
C GLY A 117 -6.38 -1.05 -7.72
N LYS A 118 -7.35 -0.20 -7.34
CA LYS A 118 -8.54 0.04 -8.16
C LYS A 118 -8.17 0.65 -9.51
N ALA A 119 -7.37 1.71 -9.51
CA ALA A 119 -6.93 2.34 -10.76
C ALA A 119 -6.23 1.34 -11.69
N LEU A 120 -5.38 0.47 -11.13
CA LEU A 120 -4.76 -0.60 -11.90
C LEU A 120 -5.79 -1.55 -12.52
N LEU A 121 -6.72 -2.09 -11.72
CA LEU A 121 -7.67 -3.10 -12.20
C LEU A 121 -8.73 -2.55 -13.16
N ASP A 122 -9.04 -1.25 -13.05
CA ASP A 122 -9.90 -0.57 -14.02
C ASP A 122 -9.20 -0.43 -15.39
N GLU A 123 -7.86 -0.32 -15.43
CA GLU A 123 -7.06 -0.21 -16.67
C GLU A 123 -6.64 -1.58 -17.23
N ASN A 124 -6.17 -2.47 -16.36
CA ASN A 124 -5.72 -3.82 -16.66
C ASN A 124 -6.38 -4.83 -15.70
N PRO A 125 -7.45 -5.52 -16.12
CA PRO A 125 -8.18 -6.47 -15.28
C PRO A 125 -7.41 -7.76 -14.92
N ASP A 126 -6.33 -8.09 -15.64
CA ASP A 126 -5.50 -9.29 -15.41
C ASP A 126 -4.01 -8.91 -15.38
N PRO A 127 -3.58 -8.13 -14.37
CA PRO A 127 -2.21 -7.65 -14.30
C PRO A 127 -1.26 -8.72 -13.75
N ASP A 128 -0.04 -8.76 -14.27
CA ASP A 128 1.01 -9.61 -13.70
C ASP A 128 1.60 -9.01 -12.40
N GLU A 129 2.34 -9.84 -11.65
CA GLU A 129 2.96 -9.45 -10.38
C GLU A 129 3.87 -8.21 -10.49
N GLY A 130 4.53 -8.03 -11.64
CA GLY A 130 5.38 -6.88 -11.94
C GLY A 130 4.57 -5.60 -12.14
N GLU A 131 3.50 -5.69 -12.94
CA GLU A 131 2.56 -4.60 -13.18
C GLU A 131 1.88 -4.14 -11.87
N ILE A 132 1.49 -5.08 -11.02
CA ILE A 132 0.92 -4.77 -9.70
C ILE A 132 1.94 -3.99 -8.85
N ARG A 133 3.19 -4.44 -8.79
CA ARG A 133 4.24 -3.78 -8.01
C ARG A 133 4.54 -2.38 -8.53
N ASP A 134 4.57 -2.21 -9.85
CA ASP A 134 4.82 -0.91 -10.45
C ASP A 134 3.68 0.06 -10.16
N ALA A 135 2.42 -0.39 -10.25
CA ALA A 135 1.24 0.42 -9.94
C ALA A 135 1.20 0.89 -8.47
N ILE A 136 1.59 0.03 -7.53
CA ILE A 136 1.61 0.38 -6.10
C ILE A 136 2.95 0.98 -5.64
N SER A 137 3.94 1.15 -6.52
CA SER A 137 5.27 1.65 -6.17
C SER A 137 5.24 3.07 -5.55
N GLY A 138 4.19 3.84 -5.85
CA GLY A 138 3.93 5.16 -5.28
C GLY A 138 3.34 5.15 -3.86
N ASN A 139 3.06 3.96 -3.31
CA ASN A 139 2.41 3.74 -2.03
C ASN A 139 3.34 2.95 -1.10
N LEU A 140 3.75 3.56 0.02
CA LEU A 140 4.67 2.96 0.95
C LEU A 140 3.92 2.20 2.06
N CYS A 141 4.31 0.95 2.27
CA CYS A 141 3.87 0.15 3.41
C CYS A 141 5.07 -0.22 4.29
N ARG A 142 4.95 0.01 5.59
CA ARG A 142 6.01 -0.34 6.56
C ARG A 142 5.77 -1.67 7.29
N CYS A 143 4.59 -2.25 7.15
CA CYS A 143 4.15 -3.38 7.98
C CYS A 143 4.16 -4.72 7.24
N THR A 144 3.66 -4.78 6.01
CA THR A 144 3.34 -6.05 5.34
C THR A 144 4.49 -6.65 4.53
N GLY A 145 5.49 -5.86 4.15
CA GLY A 145 6.52 -6.29 3.20
C GLY A 145 6.01 -6.50 1.77
N TYR A 146 4.84 -5.94 1.43
CA TYR A 146 4.21 -5.90 0.10
C TYR A 146 3.72 -7.22 -0.49
N GLN A 147 4.32 -8.37 -0.15
CA GLN A 147 3.91 -9.68 -0.70
C GLN A 147 2.41 -9.94 -0.58
N ASN A 148 1.83 -9.72 0.61
CA ASN A 148 0.41 -9.92 0.82
C ASN A 148 -0.46 -8.89 0.09
N ILE A 149 0.04 -7.68 -0.13
CA ILE A 149 -0.69 -6.64 -0.88
C ILE A 149 -0.81 -7.05 -2.34
N VAL A 150 0.27 -7.60 -2.92
CA VAL A 150 0.26 -8.10 -4.29
C VAL A 150 -0.76 -9.24 -4.41
N ARG A 151 -0.71 -10.22 -3.50
CA ARG A 151 -1.68 -11.33 -3.45
C ARG A 151 -3.13 -10.86 -3.28
N SER A 152 -3.36 -9.81 -2.49
CA SER A 152 -4.69 -9.20 -2.35
C SER A 152 -5.22 -8.59 -3.65
N ILE A 153 -4.34 -8.03 -4.49
CA ILE A 153 -4.72 -7.44 -5.78
C ILE A 153 -4.94 -8.55 -6.82
N GLU A 154 -4.09 -9.59 -6.84
CA GLU A 154 -4.30 -10.80 -7.66
C GLU A 154 -5.64 -11.46 -7.33
N TYR A 155 -5.93 -11.66 -6.04
CA TYR A 155 -7.22 -12.16 -5.55
C TYR A 155 -8.39 -11.32 -6.10
N ALA A 156 -8.26 -9.99 -6.03
CA ALA A 156 -9.31 -9.09 -6.48
C ALA A 156 -9.52 -9.15 -8.00
N ALA A 157 -8.45 -9.29 -8.78
CA ALA A 157 -8.51 -9.47 -10.23
C ALA A 157 -9.29 -10.73 -10.61
N GLU A 158 -8.94 -11.87 -10.01
CA GLU A 158 -9.64 -13.15 -10.22
C GLU A 158 -11.13 -13.04 -9.87
N ARG A 159 -11.44 -12.45 -8.70
CA ARG A 159 -12.81 -12.30 -8.21
C ARG A 159 -13.66 -11.37 -9.09
N LEU A 160 -13.06 -10.33 -9.67
CA LEU A 160 -13.73 -9.43 -10.60
C LEU A 160 -14.03 -10.11 -11.93
N ASP A 161 -13.09 -10.92 -12.45
CA ASP A 161 -13.31 -11.72 -13.67
C ASP A 161 -14.43 -12.76 -13.47
N GLU A 162 -14.44 -13.45 -12.33
CA GLU A 162 -15.51 -14.39 -11.97
C GLU A 162 -16.90 -13.71 -11.92
N LYS A 163 -16.99 -12.51 -11.33
CA LYS A 163 -18.22 -11.72 -11.28
C LYS A 163 -18.66 -11.27 -12.68
N ALA A 164 -17.73 -10.79 -13.51
CA ALA A 164 -18.02 -10.41 -14.89
C ALA A 164 -18.54 -11.58 -15.74
N ALA A 165 -17.98 -12.78 -15.55
CA ALA A 165 -18.44 -14.01 -16.20
C ALA A 165 -19.84 -14.43 -15.71
N ALA A 166 -20.13 -14.27 -14.41
CA ALA A 166 -21.44 -14.59 -13.82
C ALA A 166 -22.56 -13.65 -14.30
N ASP A 167 -22.25 -12.37 -14.53
CA ASP A 167 -23.19 -11.37 -15.03
C ASP A 167 -23.43 -11.45 -16.56
N GLY A 168 -22.85 -12.45 -17.22
CA GLY A 168 -23.07 -12.75 -18.64
C GLY A 168 -22.19 -11.96 -19.61
N GLY A 169 -21.05 -11.44 -19.14
CA GLY A 169 -20.05 -10.78 -19.97
C GLY A 169 -19.45 -11.73 -21.01
N THR A 170 -19.57 -11.39 -22.30
CA THR A 170 -18.87 -12.10 -23.37
C THR A 170 -17.38 -11.72 -23.31
N VAL A 171 -16.54 -12.59 -22.76
CA VAL A 171 -15.08 -12.50 -22.92
C VAL A 171 -14.73 -12.69 -24.40
N ALA A 172 -14.09 -11.68 -24.98
CA ALA A 172 -13.51 -11.77 -26.31
C ALA A 172 -12.19 -12.53 -26.20
N GLU A 173 -12.16 -13.78 -26.64
CA GLU A 173 -10.95 -14.59 -26.71
C GLU A 173 -9.88 -13.91 -27.59
N SER A 174 -8.74 -13.55 -26.98
CA SER A 174 -7.52 -13.24 -27.72
C SER A 174 -6.85 -14.55 -28.15
N SER A 175 -7.27 -15.06 -29.30
CA SER A 175 -6.63 -16.19 -29.97
C SER A 175 -5.32 -15.72 -30.63
N GLY A 176 -4.20 -16.00 -29.98
CA GLY A 176 -2.85 -15.76 -30.47
C GLY A 176 -2.01 -17.05 -30.51
N ASP A 177 -2.47 -18.07 -31.21
CA ASP A 177 -1.67 -19.23 -31.60
C ASP A 177 -0.52 -18.78 -32.51
N SER A 178 0.74 -18.92 -32.04
CA SER A 178 1.93 -18.72 -32.87
C SER A 178 2.36 -20.04 -33.50
N PRO A 179 2.34 -20.19 -34.83
CA PRO A 179 3.02 -21.30 -35.47
C PRO A 179 4.51 -20.97 -35.64
N VAL A 180 5.32 -21.91 -35.16
CA VAL A 180 6.78 -21.99 -35.33
C VAL A 180 7.13 -22.02 -36.82
N ALA A 181 7.92 -21.06 -37.30
CA ALA A 181 8.52 -21.06 -38.63
C ALA A 181 10.06 -21.12 -38.51
N GLY A 182 10.65 -22.06 -39.25
CA GLY A 182 12.04 -22.49 -39.10
C GLY A 182 13.09 -21.56 -39.71
N ASP A 183 14.29 -21.67 -39.15
CA ASP A 183 15.51 -20.99 -39.60
C ASP A 183 16.01 -21.53 -40.94
N GLY A 184 16.00 -20.65 -41.94
CA GLY A 184 16.69 -20.79 -43.22
C GLY A 184 17.83 -19.78 -43.32
N ASP A 185 19.05 -20.31 -43.38
CA ASP A 185 20.33 -19.65 -43.64
C ASP A 185 20.31 -18.79 -44.92
N SER A 186 20.86 -17.57 -44.85
CA SER A 186 21.52 -16.91 -45.98
C SER A 186 22.38 -15.73 -45.53
N ALA A 187 23.67 -15.84 -45.84
CA ALA A 187 24.75 -14.90 -45.59
C ALA A 187 24.83 -13.69 -46.56
N ASN A 188 25.63 -12.70 -46.12
CA ASN A 188 26.35 -11.59 -46.81
C ASN A 188 25.88 -10.18 -46.43
N ALA A 189 26.72 -9.16 -46.18
CA ALA A 189 28.17 -8.97 -46.36
C ALA A 189 28.71 -7.83 -45.45
N ALA A 190 30.04 -7.82 -45.25
CA ALA A 190 30.93 -6.89 -44.53
C ALA A 190 30.81 -5.39 -44.92
N ASP A 191 30.78 -4.42 -43.98
CA ASP A 191 31.89 -3.68 -43.25
C ASP A 191 32.17 -2.29 -43.89
N PRO A 192 32.37 -1.16 -43.13
CA PRO A 192 33.71 -0.76 -42.67
C PRO A 192 33.70 0.23 -41.46
N THR A 193 33.50 -0.20 -40.21
CA THR A 193 33.75 0.70 -39.05
C THR A 193 34.37 0.04 -37.82
N ARG A 194 34.91 -1.18 -37.92
CA ARG A 194 35.52 -1.84 -36.75
C ARG A 194 37.00 -2.17 -36.93
N ALA A 195 37.84 -1.59 -36.06
CA ALA A 195 38.90 -2.27 -35.29
C ALA A 195 39.69 -1.25 -34.42
N PRO A 196 40.40 -1.67 -33.34
CA PRO A 196 40.68 -3.05 -32.94
C PRO A 196 40.31 -3.41 -31.48
N THR A 197 40.34 -4.72 -31.28
CA THR A 197 40.28 -5.49 -30.05
C THR A 197 41.42 -5.18 -29.07
N ALA A 198 41.08 -5.03 -27.79
CA ALA A 198 41.99 -5.29 -26.67
C ALA A 198 41.62 -6.65 -26.08
N THR A 199 42.61 -7.52 -26.03
CA THR A 199 42.61 -8.84 -25.39
C THR A 199 42.56 -8.71 -23.86
N GLU A 200 41.77 -9.60 -23.26
CA GLU A 200 41.91 -10.28 -21.95
C GLU A 200 42.50 -9.50 -20.76
N GLU A 201 41.66 -9.26 -19.74
CA GLU A 201 41.81 -9.75 -18.34
C GLU A 201 40.99 -8.87 -17.40
N ALA A 202 39.86 -9.38 -16.90
CA ALA A 202 39.34 -9.05 -15.57
C ALA A 202 38.25 -10.06 -15.18
N ALA A 203 38.64 -10.92 -14.25
CA ALA A 203 37.87 -11.84 -13.43
C ALA A 203 36.34 -11.72 -13.44
N ALA A 204 35.70 -12.88 -13.58
CA ALA A 204 34.36 -13.14 -13.10
C ALA A 204 34.26 -12.72 -11.62
N GLY A 205 33.51 -11.65 -11.36
CA GLY A 205 32.96 -11.38 -10.04
C GLY A 205 31.67 -12.16 -9.91
N GLU A 206 31.72 -13.27 -9.18
CA GLU A 206 30.55 -13.95 -8.65
C GLU A 206 29.72 -12.94 -7.85
N PHE A 207 28.49 -12.66 -8.29
CA PHE A 207 27.49 -12.08 -7.41
C PHE A 207 26.89 -13.22 -6.61
N ASP A 208 27.57 -13.58 -5.54
CA ASP A 208 27.07 -14.51 -4.52
C ASP A 208 25.99 -13.78 -3.72
N CYS A 209 24.73 -14.21 -3.87
CA CYS A 209 23.65 -13.72 -3.01
C CYS A 209 23.63 -14.41 -1.64
N GLY A 210 24.75 -15.00 -1.21
CA GLY A 210 25.03 -15.36 0.18
C GLY A 210 23.89 -16.15 0.82
N VAL A 211 23.37 -17.16 0.11
CA VAL A 211 22.33 -18.05 0.63
C VAL A 211 22.97 -19.10 1.54
N GLU A 212 23.64 -18.64 2.59
CA GLU A 212 23.85 -19.40 3.82
C GLU A 212 23.80 -18.36 4.96
N ASN A 213 22.63 -18.27 5.62
CA ASN A 213 22.30 -17.51 6.85
C ASN A 213 21.27 -16.37 6.77
N CYS A 214 20.35 -16.37 5.81
CA CYS A 214 19.20 -15.45 5.85
C CYS A 214 18.17 -15.74 6.98
N CYS A 215 18.30 -16.84 7.71
CA CYS A 215 17.61 -17.10 8.98
C CYS A 215 18.58 -17.78 9.96
N GLY A 216 19.43 -17.00 10.63
CA GLY A 216 20.36 -17.48 11.66
C GLY A 216 21.82 -17.47 11.19
N GLY A 217 22.62 -16.54 11.73
CA GLY A 217 24.04 -16.35 11.43
C GLY A 217 24.93 -17.57 11.73
N PRO A 218 26.21 -17.55 11.28
CA PRO A 218 27.07 -18.72 11.36
C PRO A 218 27.36 -19.06 12.82
N ALA A 219 27.35 -20.37 13.10
CA ALA A 219 27.67 -20.93 14.40
C ALA A 219 28.97 -20.34 14.95
N SER A 220 28.86 -19.50 15.98
CA SER A 220 30.02 -19.06 16.74
C SER A 220 30.45 -20.20 17.66
N ASP A 221 31.62 -20.75 17.36
CA ASP A 221 32.37 -21.63 18.25
C ASP A 221 32.46 -20.99 19.65
N ALA A 222 32.10 -21.78 20.65
CA ALA A 222 31.99 -21.34 22.03
C ALA A 222 33.38 -21.19 22.65
N THR A 223 34.02 -20.03 22.55
CA THR A 223 35.04 -19.62 23.53
C THR A 223 35.18 -18.09 23.62
N HIS A 224 34.99 -17.59 24.84
CA HIS A 224 35.59 -16.36 25.39
C HIS A 224 34.93 -15.00 25.02
N VAL A 225 34.07 -14.51 25.92
CA VAL A 225 33.78 -13.07 26.07
C VAL A 225 34.05 -12.70 27.53
N GLU A 226 35.30 -12.32 27.83
CA GLU A 226 35.60 -11.45 28.97
C GLU A 226 35.62 -10.00 28.45
N GLY A 227 34.71 -9.16 28.96
CA GLY A 227 34.69 -7.73 28.67
C GLY A 227 33.27 -7.18 28.48
N ALA A 228 32.53 -7.03 29.58
CA ALA A 228 31.27 -6.29 29.58
C ALA A 228 31.56 -4.77 29.61
N ASP A 229 30.89 -4.04 28.71
CA ASP A 229 30.84 -2.58 28.60
C ASP A 229 30.12 -1.97 29.83
N PRO A 230 30.65 -0.94 30.51
CA PRO A 230 30.22 -0.55 31.87
C PRO A 230 29.00 0.40 31.93
N GLN A 231 28.07 0.33 30.99
CA GLN A 231 26.96 1.30 30.88
C GLN A 231 25.57 0.75 31.24
N PHE A 232 25.44 -0.49 31.72
CA PHE A 232 24.16 -1.04 32.16
C PHE A 232 24.26 -1.59 33.58
N GLU A 233 24.12 -0.70 34.57
CA GLU A 233 23.98 -1.10 35.97
C GLU A 233 22.65 -1.83 36.15
N ARG A 234 22.72 -3.09 36.59
CA ARG A 234 21.57 -3.94 36.91
C ARG A 234 20.77 -3.32 38.04
N VAL A 235 19.46 -3.18 37.82
CA VAL A 235 18.48 -3.00 38.90
C VAL A 235 18.47 -4.28 39.75
N PRO A 236 18.59 -4.22 41.09
CA PRO A 236 18.49 -5.40 41.93
C PRO A 236 17.03 -5.86 42.04
N GLU A 237 16.81 -7.16 41.87
CA GLU A 237 15.54 -7.83 42.17
C GLU A 237 15.38 -7.95 43.69
N GLU A 238 14.38 -7.28 44.27
CA GLU A 238 13.93 -7.54 45.63
C GLU A 238 12.91 -8.67 45.62
N GLY A 239 13.19 -9.70 46.42
CA GLY A 239 12.53 -10.99 46.39
C GLY A 239 11.11 -11.02 46.96
N ASP A 240 10.37 -12.01 46.46
CA ASP A 240 9.15 -12.57 47.03
C ASP A 240 9.33 -12.95 48.52
N ASP A 241 8.65 -12.22 49.41
CA ASP A 241 8.35 -12.68 50.78
C ASP A 241 6.84 -12.96 50.90
N HIS A 242 6.51 -14.25 50.91
CA HIS A 242 5.19 -14.74 51.32
C HIS A 242 5.04 -14.60 52.85
N GLY A 243 4.32 -13.57 53.30
CA GLY A 243 4.02 -13.33 54.71
C GLY A 243 2.54 -13.00 54.96
N THR A 244 1.84 -13.93 55.60
CA THR A 244 0.44 -13.87 56.05
C THR A 244 0.09 -12.67 56.95
N GLY A 245 -1.08 -12.05 56.75
CA GLY A 245 -1.62 -11.07 57.71
C GLY A 245 -3.08 -10.66 57.45
N ARG A 246 -4.01 -11.26 58.21
CA ARG A 246 -5.41 -10.82 58.39
C ARG A 246 -5.48 -9.58 59.31
N SER A 247 -6.37 -8.64 58.99
CA SER A 247 -7.16 -7.79 59.92
C SER A 247 -7.99 -6.79 59.09
N ASP A 248 -9.32 -6.92 59.01
CA ASP A 248 -10.36 -6.37 59.91
C ASP A 248 -10.65 -4.86 59.75
N GLY A 249 -11.95 -4.55 59.63
CA GLY A 249 -12.56 -3.20 59.69
C GLY A 249 -13.06 -2.70 58.33
N GLY A 250 -14.35 -2.57 58.03
CA GLY A 250 -15.48 -2.15 58.87
C GLY A 250 -15.61 -0.63 58.80
N GLY A 251 -16.40 -0.11 57.86
CA GLY A 251 -16.69 1.33 57.71
C GLY A 251 -18.03 1.54 57.00
N THR A 252 -19.00 2.00 57.77
CA THR A 252 -20.40 2.28 57.44
C THR A 252 -20.60 3.59 56.66
N GLU A 253 -21.75 3.64 55.98
CA GLU A 253 -22.60 4.79 55.62
C GLU A 253 -22.15 6.20 56.03
N GLU A 254 -22.27 7.16 55.09
CA GLU A 254 -23.17 8.31 55.27
C GLU A 254 -23.49 8.96 53.92
N ALA A 255 -24.78 9.19 53.70
CA ALA A 255 -25.37 9.99 52.65
C ALA A 255 -25.79 11.33 53.26
N ASP A 256 -25.49 12.45 52.61
CA ASP A 256 -26.25 13.70 52.79
C ASP A 256 -25.97 14.70 51.65
N ASP A 257 -27.05 14.96 50.90
CA ASP A 257 -27.59 16.23 50.38
C ASP A 257 -26.66 17.42 50.03
N GLN A 258 -26.65 17.74 48.72
CA GLN A 258 -26.96 19.07 48.16
C GLN A 258 -27.11 19.02 46.63
#